data_AF-A0AAU8UQN0-F1
#
_entry.id   AF-A0AAU8UQN0-F1
#
_cell.length_a   1.000
_cell.length_b   1.000
_cell.length_c   1.000
_cell.angle_alpha   90.00
_cell.angle_beta   90.00
_cell.angle_gamma   90.00
#
_symmetry.space_group_name_H-M   'P 1'
#
loop_
_entity.id
_entity.type
_entity.pdbx_description
1 polymer ?
#
loop_
_entity_poly.entity_id
_entity_poly.type
_entity_poly.pdbx_seq_one_letter_code
_entity_poly.pdbx_strand_id
1 'polypeptide(L)'
;MKATDVVKEIKNIGVCRPWYLKMKKEPTLKNLCEMYFKGSDWALENNFPTRAFLSKYKGLYEEYGMYYNESLSSIKSDMALFDCNADLKLENREISQIIIRGNSKVTLLASGNSIAFVTILDESILNVQIQDDADVRVYRYGGEVNGVEVNERKWEK
;
A
#
# COMPACT_ATOMS: atom_id res chain seq x y z
N MET A 1 -0.21 -17.03 -10.59
CA MET A 1 -0.29 -16.60 -12.01
C MET A 1 1.00 -15.90 -12.44
N LYS A 2 1.44 -16.05 -13.70
CA LYS A 2 2.61 -15.34 -14.24
C LYS A 2 2.23 -13.92 -14.68
N ALA A 3 3.07 -12.95 -14.33
CA ALA A 3 2.94 -11.52 -14.64
C ALA A 3 4.07 -11.08 -15.60
N THR A 4 4.30 -11.84 -16.67
CA THR A 4 5.43 -11.63 -17.60
C THR A 4 5.43 -10.27 -18.28
N ASP A 5 4.24 -9.70 -18.52
CA ASP A 5 4.06 -8.39 -19.15
C ASP A 5 4.64 -7.26 -18.27
N VAL A 6 4.55 -7.42 -16.94
CA VAL A 6 4.98 -6.45 -15.93
C VAL A 6 6.50 -6.30 -15.86
N VAL A 7 7.26 -7.36 -16.20
CA VAL A 7 8.73 -7.33 -16.13
C VAL A 7 9.32 -6.28 -17.07
N LYS A 8 8.66 -6.02 -18.21
CA LYS A 8 9.06 -4.96 -19.14
C LYS A 8 8.76 -3.58 -18.57
N GLU A 9 7.59 -3.42 -17.94
CA GLU A 9 7.17 -2.16 -17.32
C GLU A 9 8.12 -1.78 -16.17
N ILE A 10 8.32 -2.65 -15.18
CA ILE A 10 9.14 -2.33 -13.98
C ILE A 10 10.60 -2.02 -14.32
N LYS A 11 11.12 -2.54 -15.45
CA LYS A 11 12.48 -2.21 -15.93
C LYS A 11 12.61 -0.73 -16.26
N ASN A 12 11.58 -0.14 -16.86
CA ASN A 12 11.58 1.26 -17.28
C ASN A 12 11.31 2.22 -16.11
N ILE A 13 10.78 1.70 -15.02
CA ILE A 13 10.29 2.44 -13.86
C ILE A 13 11.36 2.57 -12.75
N GLY A 14 12.60 2.12 -13.02
CA GLY A 14 13.72 2.33 -12.11
C GLY A 14 13.81 1.34 -10.95
N VAL A 15 13.18 0.16 -11.05
CA VAL A 15 13.31 -0.88 -10.03
C VAL A 15 14.79 -1.28 -9.85
N CYS A 16 15.23 -1.48 -8.60
CA CYS A 16 16.64 -1.80 -8.35
C CYS A 16 17.03 -3.18 -8.92
N ARG A 17 18.33 -3.35 -9.22
CA ARG A 17 18.85 -4.55 -9.91
C ARG A 17 18.46 -5.88 -9.23
N PRO A 18 18.55 -6.05 -7.90
CA PRO A 18 18.11 -7.29 -7.24
C PRO A 18 16.65 -7.64 -7.49
N TRP A 19 15.74 -6.66 -7.35
CA TRP A 19 14.32 -6.83 -7.57
C TRP A 19 13.99 -7.11 -9.04
N TYR A 20 14.64 -6.41 -9.97
CA TYR A 20 14.54 -6.70 -11.40
C TYR A 20 14.93 -8.15 -11.73
N LEU A 21 16.07 -8.62 -11.20
CA LEU A 21 16.56 -9.98 -11.45
C LEU A 21 15.63 -11.04 -10.85
N LYS A 22 15.08 -10.80 -9.64
CA LYS A 22 14.09 -11.69 -9.02
C LYS A 22 12.83 -11.80 -9.88
N MET A 23 12.28 -10.66 -10.33
CA MET A 23 11.09 -10.65 -11.20
C MET A 23 11.36 -11.23 -12.59
N LYS A 24 12.57 -11.06 -13.15
CA LYS A 24 12.96 -11.68 -14.42
C LYS A 24 13.03 -13.20 -14.32
N LYS A 25 13.53 -13.73 -13.19
CA LYS A 25 13.63 -15.18 -12.94
C LYS A 25 12.25 -15.79 -12.66
N GLU A 26 11.46 -15.13 -11.81
CA GLU A 26 10.17 -15.62 -11.35
C GLU A 26 9.10 -14.52 -11.41
N PRO A 27 8.51 -14.27 -12.59
CA PRO A 27 7.53 -13.21 -12.80
C PRO A 27 6.16 -13.65 -12.28
N THR A 28 5.99 -13.70 -10.97
CA THR A 28 4.73 -14.08 -10.33
C THR A 28 4.08 -12.87 -9.68
N LEU A 29 2.75 -12.89 -9.59
CA LEU A 29 2.01 -11.83 -8.89
C LEU A 29 2.42 -11.73 -7.41
N LYS A 30 2.64 -12.87 -6.76
CA LYS A 30 3.22 -12.94 -5.41
C LYS A 30 4.51 -12.14 -5.28
N ASN A 31 5.48 -12.38 -6.17
CA ASN A 31 6.77 -11.68 -6.13
C ASN A 31 6.61 -10.18 -6.41
N LEU A 32 5.67 -9.80 -7.27
CA LEU A 32 5.36 -8.40 -7.55
C LEU A 32 4.78 -7.69 -6.33
N CYS A 33 3.79 -8.30 -5.66
CA CYS A 33 3.21 -7.75 -4.43
C CYS A 33 4.25 -7.68 -3.30
N GLU A 34 5.06 -8.72 -3.13
CA GLU A 34 6.14 -8.70 -2.13
C GLU A 34 7.14 -7.57 -2.39
N MET A 35 7.51 -7.36 -3.66
CA MET A 35 8.40 -6.27 -4.08
C MET A 35 7.76 -4.90 -3.85
N TYR A 36 6.44 -4.78 -4.02
CA TYR A 36 5.68 -3.56 -3.77
C TYR A 36 5.77 -3.14 -2.29
N PHE A 37 5.61 -4.07 -1.34
CA PHE A 37 5.70 -3.74 0.09
C PHE A 37 7.14 -3.54 0.57
N LYS A 38 8.08 -4.42 0.18
CA LYS A 38 9.46 -4.41 0.70
C LYS A 38 10.37 -3.34 0.09
N GLY A 39 9.97 -2.71 -1.00
CA GLY A 39 10.75 -1.68 -1.68
C GLY A 39 9.84 -0.73 -2.41
N SER A 40 8.89 -0.12 -1.70
CA SER A 40 7.78 0.62 -2.30
C SER A 40 8.20 1.86 -3.08
N ASP A 41 9.35 2.48 -2.79
CA ASP A 41 9.76 3.79 -3.33
C ASP A 41 9.63 3.89 -4.86
N TRP A 42 10.19 2.93 -5.61
CA TRP A 42 10.09 2.93 -7.08
C TRP A 42 8.64 2.85 -7.57
N ALA A 43 7.78 2.11 -6.87
CA ALA A 43 6.39 1.94 -7.26
C ALA A 43 5.55 3.17 -6.91
N LEU A 44 5.79 3.73 -5.74
CA LEU A 44 5.08 4.91 -5.25
C LEU A 44 5.36 6.13 -6.13
N GLU A 45 6.65 6.40 -6.39
CA GLU A 45 7.10 7.55 -7.21
C GLU A 45 6.55 7.50 -8.64
N ASN A 46 6.41 6.30 -9.20
CA ASN A 46 6.04 6.13 -10.60
C ASN A 46 4.57 5.72 -10.82
N ASN A 47 3.71 5.90 -9.81
CA ASN A 47 2.29 5.55 -9.90
C ASN A 47 2.02 4.10 -10.37
N PHE A 48 2.83 3.18 -9.85
CA PHE A 48 2.67 1.75 -10.06
C PHE A 48 1.98 1.13 -8.83
N PRO A 49 1.16 0.08 -8.99
CA PRO A 49 0.57 -0.39 -10.25
C PRO A 49 -0.45 0.61 -10.82
N THR A 50 -0.61 0.59 -12.15
CA THR A 50 -1.63 1.39 -12.81
C THR A 50 -3.05 0.83 -12.58
N ARG A 51 -4.08 1.66 -12.72
CA ARG A 51 -5.49 1.20 -12.68
C ARG A 51 -5.78 0.09 -13.70
N ALA A 52 -5.16 0.14 -14.88
CA ALA A 52 -5.29 -0.90 -15.89
C ALA A 52 -4.70 -2.24 -15.42
N PHE A 53 -3.54 -2.20 -14.74
CA PHE A 53 -2.94 -3.38 -14.12
C PHE A 53 -3.86 -3.95 -13.02
N LEU A 54 -4.30 -3.09 -12.09
CA LEU A 54 -5.18 -3.49 -10.99
C LEU A 54 -6.48 -4.12 -11.53
N SER A 55 -7.11 -3.51 -12.53
CA SER A 55 -8.31 -4.08 -13.14
C SER A 55 -8.05 -5.43 -13.85
N LYS A 56 -6.89 -5.62 -14.47
CA LYS A 56 -6.54 -6.86 -15.21
C LYS A 56 -6.32 -8.05 -14.27
N TYR A 57 -5.78 -7.82 -13.08
CA TYR A 57 -5.40 -8.88 -12.14
C TYR A 57 -6.27 -8.92 -10.88
N LYS A 58 -7.41 -8.21 -10.88
CA LYS A 58 -8.37 -8.23 -9.78
C LYS A 58 -8.82 -9.67 -9.47
N GLY A 59 -8.90 -10.00 -8.19
CA GLY A 59 -9.19 -11.33 -7.65
C GLY A 59 -7.95 -12.22 -7.45
N LEU A 60 -6.75 -11.76 -7.84
CA LEU A 60 -5.52 -12.55 -7.76
C LEU A 60 -4.45 -11.96 -6.84
N TYR A 61 -4.52 -10.66 -6.50
CA TYR A 61 -3.51 -10.00 -5.65
C TYR A 61 -4.00 -9.79 -4.20
N GLU A 62 -5.29 -10.00 -3.94
CA GLU A 62 -5.96 -9.77 -2.66
C GLU A 62 -5.50 -10.78 -1.60
N GLU A 63 -5.01 -11.95 -2.04
CA GLU A 63 -4.30 -12.91 -1.16
C GLU A 63 -2.93 -12.38 -0.70
N TYR A 64 -2.36 -11.39 -1.40
CA TYR A 64 -1.08 -10.76 -1.09
C TYR A 64 -1.23 -9.34 -0.53
N GLY A 65 -2.44 -8.94 -0.13
CA GLY A 65 -2.67 -7.69 0.59
C GLY A 65 -2.91 -6.45 -0.29
N MET A 66 -3.06 -6.58 -1.61
CA MET A 66 -3.45 -5.43 -2.45
C MET A 66 -4.96 -5.45 -2.70
N TYR A 67 -5.60 -4.29 -2.85
CA TYR A 67 -7.06 -4.17 -3.03
C TYR A 67 -7.39 -3.01 -3.97
N TYR A 68 -8.36 -3.18 -4.85
CA TYR A 68 -8.71 -2.13 -5.82
C TYR A 68 -10.21 -2.00 -6.03
N ASN A 69 -10.73 -0.78 -5.83
CA ASN A 69 -12.14 -0.46 -6.00
C ASN A 69 -13.03 -1.44 -5.21
N GLU A 70 -12.77 -1.51 -3.90
CA GLU A 70 -13.40 -2.40 -2.93
C GLU A 70 -13.79 -1.66 -1.66
N SER A 71 -14.74 -2.24 -0.93
CA SER A 71 -15.12 -1.82 0.42
C SER A 71 -14.64 -2.84 1.43
N LEU A 72 -13.84 -2.42 2.40
CA LEU A 72 -13.18 -3.31 3.37
C LEU A 72 -13.51 -2.92 4.81
N SER A 73 -13.67 -3.91 5.69
CA SER A 73 -13.95 -3.70 7.11
C SER A 73 -12.98 -4.44 8.04
N SER A 74 -11.96 -5.08 7.47
CA SER A 74 -10.98 -5.88 8.20
C SER A 74 -9.58 -5.64 7.67
N ILE A 75 -8.61 -5.66 8.59
CA ILE A 75 -7.20 -5.56 8.26
C ILE A 75 -6.64 -6.96 7.98
N LYS A 76 -5.77 -7.05 6.97
CA LYS A 76 -4.78 -8.13 6.84
C LYS A 76 -3.41 -7.53 7.08
N SER A 77 -2.42 -8.33 7.49
CA SER A 77 -1.10 -7.87 7.97
C SER A 77 -0.58 -6.60 7.28
N ASP A 78 -0.28 -6.67 5.99
CA ASP A 78 0.12 -5.52 5.17
C ASP A 78 -0.94 -5.30 4.09
N MET A 79 -1.30 -4.03 3.86
CA MET A 79 -2.35 -3.66 2.92
C MET A 79 -1.93 -2.53 1.98
N ALA A 80 -2.30 -2.65 0.71
CA ALA A 80 -2.22 -1.58 -0.27
C ALA A 80 -3.61 -1.36 -0.88
N LEU A 81 -4.14 -0.15 -0.71
CA LEU A 81 -5.50 0.23 -1.08
C LEU A 81 -5.46 1.21 -2.24
N PHE A 82 -6.18 0.88 -3.32
CA PHE A 82 -6.26 1.71 -4.52
C PHE A 82 -7.72 2.01 -4.85
N ASP A 83 -8.11 3.28 -4.79
CA ASP A 83 -9.50 3.71 -5.01
C ASP A 83 -10.52 2.92 -4.14
N CYS A 84 -10.18 2.60 -2.88
CA CYS A 84 -11.00 1.80 -1.97
C CYS A 84 -11.70 2.64 -0.89
N ASN A 85 -12.80 2.12 -0.34
CA ASN A 85 -13.38 2.63 0.91
C ASN A 85 -13.10 1.61 2.02
N ALA A 86 -12.50 2.00 3.14
CA ALA A 86 -12.14 1.03 4.17
C ALA A 86 -12.35 1.56 5.60
N ASP A 87 -12.93 0.73 6.45
CA ASP A 87 -13.00 0.95 7.90
C ASP A 87 -12.18 -0.15 8.58
N LEU A 88 -10.91 0.15 8.86
CA LEU A 88 -9.92 -0.81 9.35
C LEU A 88 -9.78 -0.72 10.87
N LYS A 89 -9.66 -1.88 11.51
CA LYS A 89 -9.40 -2.01 12.94
C LYS A 89 -8.11 -2.80 13.16
N LEU A 90 -7.11 -2.18 13.77
CA LEU A 90 -5.82 -2.78 14.11
C LEU A 90 -5.72 -2.89 15.64
N GLU A 91 -5.57 -4.12 16.14
CA GLU A 91 -5.60 -4.39 17.59
C GLU A 91 -4.52 -5.40 18.00
N ASN A 92 -4.50 -5.82 19.26
CA ASN A 92 -3.77 -7.00 19.73
C ASN A 92 -2.26 -7.01 19.44
N ARG A 93 -1.58 -5.86 19.55
CA ARG A 93 -0.12 -5.72 19.29
C ARG A 93 0.30 -6.09 17.87
N GLU A 94 -0.63 -6.04 16.91
CA GLU A 94 -0.29 -6.25 15.51
C GLU A 94 0.58 -5.10 14.97
N ILE A 95 1.43 -5.44 14.00
CA ILE A 95 2.24 -4.47 13.25
C ILE A 95 1.82 -4.57 11.79
N SER A 96 1.47 -3.43 11.20
CA SER A 96 0.95 -3.38 9.83
C SER A 96 1.53 -2.23 9.02
N GLN A 97 1.91 -2.52 7.78
CA GLN A 97 2.16 -1.50 6.76
C GLN A 97 0.90 -1.28 5.93
N ILE A 98 0.43 -0.04 5.86
CA ILE A 98 -0.76 0.34 5.08
C ILE A 98 -0.34 1.40 4.06
N ILE A 99 -0.57 1.13 2.77
CA ILE A 99 -0.33 2.06 1.68
C ILE A 99 -1.67 2.46 1.07
N ILE A 100 -1.98 3.75 1.01
CA ILE A 100 -3.28 4.28 0.58
C ILE A 100 -3.06 5.17 -0.64
N ARG A 101 -3.72 4.83 -1.75
CA ARG A 101 -3.56 5.47 -3.07
C ARG A 101 -4.87 5.75 -3.79
N GLY A 102 -4.78 6.58 -4.82
CA GLY A 102 -5.89 6.97 -5.68
C GLY A 102 -6.86 7.91 -4.97
N ASN A 103 -8.15 7.63 -5.08
CA ASN A 103 -9.24 8.32 -4.39
C ASN A 103 -9.78 7.46 -3.22
N SER A 104 -8.87 6.82 -2.49
CA SER A 104 -9.25 5.95 -1.37
C SER A 104 -9.72 6.76 -0.17
N LYS A 105 -10.73 6.26 0.55
CA LYS A 105 -11.21 6.82 1.82
C LYS A 105 -11.09 5.78 2.91
N VAL A 106 -10.24 6.04 3.90
CA VAL A 106 -9.88 5.05 4.91
C VAL A 106 -10.09 5.63 6.30
N THR A 107 -10.81 4.90 7.14
CA THR A 107 -10.84 5.09 8.59
C THR A 107 -9.96 4.01 9.22
N LEU A 108 -9.00 4.39 10.05
CA LEU A 108 -8.14 3.46 10.79
C LEU A 108 -8.35 3.65 12.29
N LEU A 109 -8.91 2.63 12.94
CA LEU A 109 -8.95 2.51 14.39
C LEU A 109 -7.79 1.64 14.87
N ALA A 110 -6.83 2.23 15.57
CA ALA A 110 -5.70 1.51 16.15
C ALA A 110 -5.83 1.46 17.68
N SER A 111 -5.76 0.26 18.26
CA SER A 111 -5.88 0.01 19.71
C SER A 111 -4.90 -1.06 20.19
N GLY A 112 -4.85 -1.33 21.50
CA GLY A 112 -4.20 -2.52 22.04
C GLY A 112 -2.68 -2.61 21.81
N ASN A 113 -1.95 -1.48 21.92
CA ASN A 113 -0.50 -1.38 21.67
C ASN A 113 -0.08 -1.84 20.25
N SER A 114 -0.97 -1.71 19.26
CA SER A 114 -0.64 -1.97 17.86
C SER A 114 0.24 -0.87 17.27
N ILE A 115 0.97 -1.20 16.20
CA ILE A 115 1.82 -0.25 15.48
C ILE A 115 1.45 -0.24 14.00
N ALA A 116 1.06 0.92 13.48
CA ALA A 116 0.73 1.10 12.08
C ALA A 116 1.73 2.03 11.38
N PHE A 117 2.28 1.59 10.26
CA PHE A 117 3.03 2.45 9.34
C PHE A 117 2.15 2.75 8.13
N VAL A 118 1.63 3.98 8.06
CA VAL A 118 0.70 4.37 7.01
C VAL A 118 1.38 5.29 6.01
N THR A 119 1.38 4.93 4.73
CA THR A 119 1.82 5.82 3.65
C THR A 119 0.62 6.24 2.83
N ILE A 120 0.39 7.55 2.70
CA ILE A 120 -0.75 8.10 1.96
C ILE A 120 -0.28 8.95 0.78
N LEU A 121 -0.92 8.75 -0.37
CA LEU A 121 -0.61 9.39 -1.65
C LEU A 121 -1.89 9.85 -2.37
N ASP A 122 -1.68 10.64 -3.43
CA ASP A 122 -2.69 11.05 -4.40
C ASP A 122 -3.81 11.92 -3.79
N GLU A 123 -5.09 11.64 -4.05
CA GLU A 123 -6.26 12.36 -3.51
C GLU A 123 -6.93 11.58 -2.37
N SER A 124 -6.18 10.68 -1.73
CA SER A 124 -6.71 9.80 -0.69
C SER A 124 -7.04 10.57 0.59
N ILE A 125 -7.99 10.05 1.37
CA ILE A 125 -8.37 10.58 2.68
C ILE A 125 -8.16 9.50 3.74
N LEU A 126 -7.46 9.85 4.81
CA LEU A 126 -7.24 9.00 5.98
C LEU A 126 -7.78 9.68 7.25
N ASN A 127 -8.65 8.98 7.97
CA ASN A 127 -9.09 9.38 9.31
C ASN A 127 -8.53 8.37 10.32
N VAL A 128 -7.69 8.83 11.25
CA VAL A 128 -7.09 7.97 12.27
C VAL A 128 -7.76 8.19 13.61
N GLN A 129 -8.07 7.09 14.30
CA GLN A 129 -8.51 7.07 15.68
C GLN A 129 -7.56 6.19 16.48
N ILE A 130 -6.84 6.79 17.42
CA ILE A 130 -5.90 6.08 18.29
C ILE A 130 -6.58 5.86 19.64
N GLN A 131 -6.55 4.63 20.11
CA GLN A 131 -6.99 4.22 21.44
C GLN A 131 -5.85 3.48 22.15
N ASP A 132 -5.89 3.48 23.48
CA ASP A 132 -4.84 2.92 24.33
C ASP A 132 -3.45 3.50 23.96
N ASP A 133 -2.41 2.67 24.03
CA ASP A 133 -1.02 3.00 23.69
C ASP A 133 -0.63 2.58 22.26
N ALA A 134 -1.56 2.63 21.29
CA ALA A 134 -1.24 2.33 19.90
C ALA A 134 -0.39 3.44 19.25
N ASP A 135 0.56 3.06 18.39
CA ASP A 135 1.48 3.97 17.67
C ASP A 135 1.16 3.97 16.18
N VAL A 136 0.64 5.08 15.65
CA VAL A 136 0.35 5.25 14.23
C VAL A 136 1.27 6.29 13.64
N ARG A 137 2.14 5.86 12.71
CA ARG A 137 3.09 6.72 12.01
C ARG A 137 2.65 6.91 10.59
N VAL A 138 2.25 8.14 10.26
CA VAL A 138 1.78 8.49 8.92
C VAL A 138 2.87 9.21 8.14
N TYR A 139 3.12 8.75 6.91
CA TYR A 139 4.00 9.36 5.91
C TYR A 139 3.16 9.88 4.76
N ARG A 140 3.08 11.20 4.62
CA ARG A 140 2.18 11.86 3.66
C ARG A 140 2.97 12.37 2.45
N TYR A 141 2.66 11.84 1.27
CA TYR A 141 3.12 12.37 -0.02
C TYR A 141 2.01 13.12 -0.77
N GLY A 142 0.75 12.88 -0.39
CA GLY A 142 -0.45 13.52 -0.94
C GLY A 142 -1.69 13.16 -0.10
N GLY A 143 -2.83 13.75 -0.44
CA GLY A 143 -4.10 13.50 0.25
C GLY A 143 -4.26 14.21 1.58
N GLU A 144 -5.36 13.88 2.27
CA GLU A 144 -5.77 14.48 3.53
C GLU A 144 -5.65 13.46 4.68
N VAL A 145 -5.16 13.91 5.82
CA VAL A 145 -5.01 13.09 7.03
C VAL A 145 -5.59 13.82 8.21
N ASN A 146 -6.46 13.14 8.96
CA ASN A 146 -7.11 13.65 10.16
C ASN A 146 -6.84 12.73 11.36
N GLY A 147 -6.74 13.33 12.55
CA GLY A 147 -6.70 12.58 13.82
C GLY A 147 -5.32 12.10 14.29
N VAL A 148 -4.23 12.42 13.58
CA VAL A 148 -2.85 12.10 13.98
C VAL A 148 -1.85 13.08 13.35
N GLU A 149 -0.68 13.22 13.96
CA GLU A 149 0.45 13.95 13.37
C GLU A 149 1.00 13.24 12.13
N VAL A 150 1.48 14.03 11.17
CA VAL A 150 1.96 13.54 9.88
C VAL A 150 3.43 13.85 9.65
N ASN A 151 4.14 12.88 9.09
CA ASN A 151 5.47 13.07 8.55
C ASN A 151 5.34 13.45 7.07
N GLU A 152 5.51 14.73 6.76
CA GLU A 152 5.49 15.19 5.37
C GLU A 152 6.66 14.60 4.59
N ARG A 153 6.36 14.08 3.40
CA ARG A 153 7.35 13.53 2.48
C ARG A 153 7.25 14.22 1.13
N LYS A 154 8.39 14.33 0.46
CA LYS A 154 8.54 14.80 -0.91
C LYS A 154 9.48 13.88 -1.63
N TRP A 155 9.26 13.70 -2.92
CA TRP A 155 10.20 12.99 -3.78
C TRP A 155 11.48 13.82 -3.89
N GLU A 156 12.62 13.21 -3.54
CA GLU A 156 13.92 13.80 -3.79
C GLU A 156 14.19 13.67 -5.30
N LYS A 157 14.14 14.81 -6.00
CA LYS A 157 14.41 14.89 -7.45
C LYS A 157 15.89 15.08 -7.74
#